data_AF-A0A2V9PNF8-F1
#
_entry.id   AF-A0A2V9PNF8-F1
#
_cell.length_a   1.000
_cell.length_b   1.000
_cell.length_c   1.000
_cell.angle_alpha   90.00
_cell.angle_beta   90.00
_cell.angle_gamma   90.00
#
_symmetry.space_group_name_H-M   'P 1'
#
loop_
_entity.id
_entity.type
_entity.pdbx_description
1 polymer ?
#
loop_
_entity_poly.entity_id
_entity_poly.type
_entity_poly.pdbx_seq_one_letter_code
_entity_poly.pdbx_strand_id
1 'polypeptide(L)'
;MLVVGFCLPAILGWVVIRDFRVEENAATLHLVTSLMAFYVAGIGVAEVVLRQDLLPLPGGEITFAGALARPNGPFWNNDVFALIGLVTFFLLLFLRNLLGENVSLWRRVFHCIGLTAALATALMPMFRSVGISLMVILLIAALSARTPSRRLAGFALLLVCVLAVSLVSILAPDTYADRSNPDNVYGRLAEQMQTWHLFSSHPLFGVGLGRFTETVNGDTRYLAFYDGVRSVNSPHNILGGILAETGILGFV
;
A
#
# COMPACT_ATOMS: atom_id res chain seq x y z
N MET A 1 -2.24 -18.57 9.88
CA MET A 1 -2.07 -17.82 8.62
C MET A 1 -3.10 -18.21 7.56
N LEU A 2 -3.21 -19.49 7.15
CA LEU A 2 -4.09 -19.89 6.02
C LEU A 2 -5.59 -19.64 6.25
N VAL A 3 -6.15 -20.06 7.39
CA VAL A 3 -7.58 -19.87 7.70
C VAL A 3 -7.95 -18.38 7.86
N VAL A 4 -7.11 -17.61 8.55
CA VAL A 4 -7.38 -16.18 8.83
C VAL A 4 -7.06 -15.30 7.61
N GLY A 5 -6.04 -15.65 6.82
CA GLY A 5 -5.60 -14.84 5.68
C GLY A 5 -6.31 -15.15 4.36
N PHE A 6 -6.77 -16.39 4.15
CA PHE A 6 -7.43 -16.79 2.89
C PHE A 6 -8.90 -17.13 3.07
N CYS A 7 -9.25 -17.96 4.05
CA CYS A 7 -10.64 -18.38 4.22
C CYS A 7 -11.51 -17.27 4.79
N LEU A 8 -11.03 -16.54 5.81
CA LEU A 8 -11.83 -15.51 6.46
C LEU A 8 -12.24 -14.37 5.51
N PRO A 9 -11.36 -13.78 4.68
CA PRO A 9 -11.79 -12.78 3.70
C PRO A 9 -12.80 -13.31 2.68
N ALA A 10 -12.65 -14.56 2.23
CA ALA A 10 -13.59 -15.19 1.30
C ALA A 10 -14.96 -15.43 1.95
N ILE A 11 -14.98 -15.91 3.20
CA ILE A 11 -16.21 -16.11 3.98
C ILE A 11 -16.89 -14.76 4.25
N LEU A 12 -16.15 -13.76 4.72
CA LEU A 12 -16.67 -12.42 4.96
C LEU A 12 -17.19 -11.80 3.65
N GLY A 13 -16.45 -11.93 2.56
CA GLY A 13 -16.87 -11.49 1.23
C GLY A 13 -18.17 -12.17 0.79
N TRP A 14 -18.27 -13.48 0.97
CA TRP A 14 -19.49 -14.23 0.66
C TRP A 14 -20.69 -13.78 1.52
N VAL A 15 -20.50 -13.59 2.83
CA VAL A 15 -21.54 -13.09 3.73
C VAL A 15 -21.98 -11.69 3.31
N VAL A 16 -21.04 -10.79 3.00
CA VAL A 16 -21.36 -9.43 2.54
C VAL A 16 -22.12 -9.47 1.20
N ILE A 17 -21.67 -10.25 0.22
CA ILE A 17 -22.34 -10.34 -1.08
C ILE A 17 -23.76 -10.91 -0.94
N ARG A 18 -23.93 -11.93 -0.09
CA ARG A 18 -25.20 -12.63 0.08
C ARG A 18 -26.21 -11.82 0.89
N ASP A 19 -25.77 -11.25 2.01
CA ASP A 19 -26.68 -10.73 3.03
C ASP A 19 -26.65 -9.19 3.15
N PHE A 20 -25.62 -8.51 2.60
CA PHE A 20 -25.49 -7.06 2.72
C PHE A 20 -25.90 -6.32 1.45
N ARG A 21 -27.05 -5.65 1.51
CA ARG A 21 -27.56 -4.81 0.42
C ARG A 21 -26.84 -3.47 0.42
N VAL A 22 -25.77 -3.38 -0.38
CA VAL A 22 -24.88 -2.21 -0.46
C VAL A 22 -25.64 -0.93 -0.82
N GLU A 23 -26.59 -0.99 -1.75
CA GLU A 23 -27.34 0.18 -2.20
C GLU A 23 -28.18 0.80 -1.08
N GLU A 24 -28.83 -0.02 -0.26
CA GLU A 24 -29.66 0.43 0.86
C GLU A 24 -28.83 1.02 2.00
N ASN A 25 -27.61 0.54 2.15
CA ASN A 25 -26.71 0.91 3.24
C ASN A 25 -25.59 1.86 2.82
N ALA A 26 -25.55 2.30 1.55
CA ALA A 26 -24.46 3.09 0.99
C ALA A 26 -24.20 4.38 1.80
N ALA A 27 -25.27 4.99 2.31
CA ALA A 27 -25.20 6.22 3.09
C ALA A 27 -24.55 6.02 4.47
N THR A 28 -24.80 4.88 5.10
CA THR A 28 -24.22 4.51 6.39
C THR A 28 -22.78 4.07 6.19
N LEU A 29 -22.53 3.24 5.18
CA LEU A 29 -21.20 2.75 4.84
C LEU A 29 -20.27 3.92 4.50
N HIS A 30 -20.72 4.88 3.68
CA HIS A 30 -19.98 6.09 3.36
C HIS A 30 -19.57 6.88 4.61
N LEU A 31 -20.50 7.13 5.52
CA LEU A 31 -20.22 7.87 6.75
C LEU A 31 -19.21 7.13 7.64
N VAL A 32 -19.43 5.84 7.88
CA VAL A 32 -18.54 5.02 8.72
C VAL A 32 -17.15 4.96 8.10
N THR A 33 -17.04 4.72 6.80
CA THR A 33 -15.77 4.71 6.08
C THR A 33 -15.06 6.06 6.16
N SER A 34 -15.78 7.18 6.01
CA SER A 34 -15.21 8.53 6.17
C SER A 34 -14.67 8.77 7.58
N LEU A 35 -15.40 8.36 8.63
CA LEU A 35 -14.98 8.50 10.02
C LEU A 35 -13.77 7.62 10.33
N MET A 36 -13.75 6.38 9.85
CA MET A 36 -12.61 5.47 10.01
C MET A 36 -11.37 6.00 9.29
N ALA A 37 -11.51 6.52 8.07
CA ALA A 37 -10.40 7.15 7.35
C ALA A 37 -9.82 8.32 8.16
N PHE A 38 -10.68 9.19 8.69
CA PHE A 38 -10.26 10.32 9.52
C PHE A 38 -9.53 9.87 10.80
N TYR A 39 -10.06 8.86 11.49
CA TYR A 39 -9.45 8.30 12.70
C TYR A 39 -8.06 7.71 12.42
N VAL A 40 -7.94 6.87 11.38
CA VAL A 40 -6.67 6.23 10.98
C VAL A 40 -5.64 7.28 10.56
N ALA A 41 -6.05 8.28 9.77
CA ALA A 41 -5.18 9.39 9.39
C ALA A 41 -4.72 10.19 10.62
N GLY A 42 -5.61 10.42 11.60
CA GLY A 42 -5.30 11.11 12.85
C GLY A 42 -4.19 10.41 13.65
N ILE A 43 -4.24 9.08 13.75
CA ILE A 43 -3.17 8.29 14.38
C ILE A 43 -1.85 8.51 13.61
N GLY A 44 -1.86 8.34 12.29
CA GLY A 44 -0.65 8.51 11.48
C GLY A 44 -0.04 9.93 11.58
N VAL A 45 -0.87 10.97 11.60
CA VAL A 45 -0.41 12.36 11.83
C VAL A 45 0.24 12.48 13.20
N ALA A 46 -0.40 11.93 14.25
CA ALA A 46 0.13 11.98 15.60
C ALA A 46 1.46 11.23 15.71
N GLU A 47 1.60 10.07 15.07
CA GLU A 47 2.87 9.32 14.97
C GLU A 47 3.97 10.12 14.27
N VAL A 48 3.64 10.82 13.18
CA VAL A 48 4.60 11.68 12.46
C VAL A 48 5.08 12.84 13.34
N VAL A 49 4.17 13.48 14.07
CA VAL A 49 4.49 14.62 14.94
C VAL A 49 5.28 14.18 16.18
N LEU A 50 4.86 13.09 16.82
CA LEU A 50 5.45 12.59 18.07
C LEU A 50 6.69 11.72 17.82
N ARG A 51 6.91 11.27 16.57
CA ARG A 51 8.01 10.37 16.16
C ARG A 51 8.07 9.06 16.98
N GLN A 52 6.91 8.56 17.39
CA GLN A 52 6.77 7.33 18.15
C GLN A 52 5.60 6.53 17.60
N ASP A 53 5.69 5.20 17.69
CA ASP A 53 4.56 4.32 17.42
C ASP A 53 3.54 4.44 18.57
N LEU A 54 2.31 4.84 18.24
CA LEU A 54 1.25 5.04 19.23
C LEU A 54 0.48 3.76 19.55
N LEU A 55 0.51 2.79 18.63
CA LEU A 55 -0.20 1.52 18.75
C LEU A 55 0.75 0.36 18.40
N PRO A 56 1.83 0.19 19.17
CA PRO A 56 2.85 -0.80 18.86
C PRO A 56 2.27 -2.20 18.92
N LEU A 57 2.26 -2.88 17.77
CA LEU A 57 1.96 -4.30 17.68
C LEU A 57 3.26 -5.11 17.80
N PRO A 58 3.25 -6.34 18.34
CA PRO A 58 4.48 -7.09 18.67
C PRO A 58 5.46 -7.38 17.50
N GLY A 59 6.32 -6.44 17.13
CA GLY A 59 7.22 -6.54 15.97
C GLY A 59 6.87 -5.61 14.80
N GLY A 60 5.90 -4.70 15.02
CA GLY A 60 5.77 -3.46 14.26
C GLY A 60 6.56 -2.35 14.94
N GLU A 61 7.29 -1.56 14.14
CA GLU A 61 7.97 -0.35 14.59
C GLU A 61 7.73 0.76 13.58
N ILE A 62 7.66 2.00 14.06
CA ILE A 62 7.68 3.17 13.20
C ILE A 62 9.03 3.22 12.46
N THR A 63 8.96 3.39 11.14
CA THR A 63 10.17 3.48 10.30
C THR A 63 10.44 4.93 9.94
N PHE A 64 11.65 5.21 9.46
CA PHE A 64 12.06 6.54 9.06
C PHE A 64 12.63 6.53 7.64
N ALA A 65 12.50 7.64 6.92
CA ALA A 65 13.25 7.91 5.70
C ALA A 65 14.02 9.22 5.90
N GLY A 66 15.31 9.11 6.23
CA GLY A 66 16.08 10.21 6.80
C GLY A 66 15.43 10.69 8.11
N ALA A 67 15.13 11.99 8.21
CA ALA A 67 14.52 12.59 9.40
C ALA A 67 12.98 12.48 9.44
N LEU A 68 12.34 11.96 8.40
CA LEU A 68 10.89 11.91 8.28
C LEU A 68 10.34 10.57 8.75
N ALA A 69 9.44 10.62 9.73
CA ALA A 69 8.72 9.45 10.24
C ALA A 69 7.76 8.89 9.19
N ARG A 70 7.69 7.56 9.12
CA ARG A 70 6.83 6.79 8.21
C ARG A 70 5.88 5.97 9.07
N PRO A 71 4.68 6.50 9.33
CA PRO A 71 3.74 5.90 10.26
C PRO A 71 3.18 4.59 9.72
N ASN A 72 2.82 3.72 10.64
CA ASN A 72 2.11 2.46 10.44
C ASN A 72 0.68 2.53 10.98
N GLY A 73 0.34 3.56 11.75
CA GLY A 73 -0.98 3.72 12.35
C GLY A 73 -1.37 2.50 13.18
N PRO A 74 -2.66 2.09 13.18
CA PRO A 74 -3.10 0.93 13.94
C PRO A 74 -2.71 -0.43 13.31
N PHE A 75 -1.74 -0.44 12.38
CA PHE A 75 -1.35 -1.63 11.64
C PHE A 75 0.09 -2.04 11.90
N TRP A 76 0.38 -3.28 11.53
CA TRP A 76 1.67 -3.90 11.77
C TRP A 76 2.84 -3.20 11.07
N ASN A 77 2.59 -2.71 9.85
CA ASN A 77 3.60 -2.04 9.05
C ASN A 77 2.98 -0.92 8.21
N ASN A 78 3.86 -0.06 7.71
CA ASN A 78 3.50 1.08 6.89
C ASN A 78 2.95 0.68 5.50
N ASP A 79 3.31 -0.48 4.95
CA ASP A 79 2.77 -1.01 3.69
C ASP A 79 1.25 -1.22 3.79
N VAL A 80 0.79 -1.89 4.86
CA VAL A 80 -0.63 -2.12 5.12
C VAL A 80 -1.37 -0.80 5.36
N PHE A 81 -0.75 0.13 6.10
CA PHE A 81 -1.31 1.47 6.32
C PHE A 81 -1.57 2.20 4.99
N ALA A 82 -0.58 2.25 4.10
CA ALA A 82 -0.73 2.89 2.79
C ALA A 82 -1.78 2.20 1.92
N LEU A 83 -1.77 0.86 1.89
CA LEU A 83 -2.72 0.08 1.09
C LEU A 83 -4.16 0.32 1.55
N ILE A 84 -4.42 0.31 2.86
CA ILE A 84 -5.74 0.57 3.42
C ILE A 84 -6.19 2.00 3.09
N GLY A 85 -5.30 2.99 3.19
CA GLY A 85 -5.59 4.36 2.75
C GLY A 85 -6.02 4.41 1.28
N LEU A 86 -5.28 3.75 0.39
CA LEU A 86 -5.56 3.74 -1.04
C LEU A 86 -6.89 3.04 -1.38
N VAL A 87 -7.14 1.87 -0.80
CA VAL A 87 -8.40 1.13 -0.98
C VAL A 87 -9.58 1.94 -0.46
N THR A 88 -9.41 2.57 0.72
CA THR A 88 -10.44 3.42 1.33
C THR A 88 -10.75 4.64 0.48
N PHE A 89 -9.73 5.26 -0.13
CA PHE A 89 -9.90 6.38 -1.05
C PHE A 89 -10.80 6.01 -2.24
N PHE A 90 -10.50 4.89 -2.92
CA PHE A 90 -11.33 4.44 -4.05
C PHE A 90 -12.72 3.96 -3.62
N LEU A 91 -12.83 3.32 -2.46
CA LEU A 91 -14.12 2.93 -1.89
C LEU A 91 -15.00 4.17 -1.63
N LEU A 92 -14.44 5.25 -1.08
CA LEU A 92 -15.18 6.49 -0.85
C LEU A 92 -15.63 7.16 -2.16
N LEU A 93 -14.81 7.12 -3.22
CA LEU A 93 -15.21 7.59 -4.55
C LEU A 93 -16.36 6.75 -5.12
N PHE A 94 -16.28 5.43 -4.98
CA PHE A 94 -17.33 4.50 -5.40
C PHE A 94 -18.65 4.76 -4.65
N LEU A 95 -18.60 4.84 -3.31
CA LEU A 95 -19.79 5.11 -2.49
C LEU A 95 -20.38 6.49 -2.78
N ARG A 96 -19.54 7.49 -3.07
CA ARG A 96 -20.01 8.82 -3.48
C ARG A 96 -20.82 8.76 -4.77
N ASN A 97 -20.39 7.95 -5.74
CA ASN A 97 -21.09 7.75 -7.00
C ASN A 97 -22.42 7.01 -6.81
N LEU A 98 -22.45 5.99 -5.93
CA LEU A 98 -23.69 5.27 -5.61
C LEU A 98 -24.76 6.16 -4.95
N LEU A 99 -24.35 7.14 -4.14
CA LEU A 99 -25.29 8.04 -3.46
C LEU A 99 -25.98 9.08 -4.38
N GLY A 100 -25.57 9.17 -5.65
CA GLY A 100 -26.16 10.11 -6.62
C GLY A 100 -25.85 11.59 -6.34
N GLU A 101 -26.43 12.50 -7.11
CA GLU A 101 -26.06 13.93 -7.07
C GLU A 101 -26.63 14.69 -5.86
N ASN A 102 -27.77 14.22 -5.32
CA ASN A 102 -28.55 14.88 -4.27
C ASN A 102 -28.12 14.50 -2.85
N VAL A 103 -26.82 14.57 -2.56
CA VAL A 103 -26.31 14.39 -1.19
C VAL A 103 -26.34 15.71 -0.41
N SER A 104 -26.76 15.62 0.85
CA SER A 104 -26.79 16.76 1.78
C SER A 104 -25.41 17.40 1.96
N LEU A 105 -25.37 18.70 2.27
CA LEU A 105 -24.13 19.46 2.45
C LEU A 105 -23.19 18.80 3.48
N TRP A 106 -23.73 18.37 4.62
CA TRP A 106 -22.97 17.67 5.65
C TRP A 106 -22.28 16.41 5.14
N ARG A 107 -22.98 15.59 4.34
CA ARG A 107 -22.38 14.39 3.73
C ARG A 107 -21.27 14.74 2.75
N ARG A 108 -21.39 15.86 2.02
CA ARG A 108 -20.30 16.36 1.15
C ARG A 108 -19.07 16.74 1.98
N VAL A 109 -19.26 17.41 3.12
CA VAL A 109 -18.17 17.75 4.04
C VAL A 109 -17.49 16.50 4.58
N PHE A 110 -18.24 15.53 5.12
CA PHE A 110 -17.68 14.25 5.58
C PHE A 110 -17.03 13.45 4.46
N HIS A 111 -17.54 13.54 3.24
CA HIS A 111 -16.90 12.91 2.09
C HIS A 111 -15.54 13.55 1.81
N CYS A 112 -15.46 14.88 1.75
CA CYS A 112 -14.20 15.58 1.52
C CYS A 112 -13.18 15.27 2.62
N ILE A 113 -13.58 15.30 3.90
CA ILE A 113 -12.72 14.97 5.03
C ILE A 113 -12.23 13.52 4.95
N GLY A 114 -13.15 12.57 4.69
CA GLY A 114 -12.78 11.16 4.55
C GLY A 114 -11.84 10.91 3.38
N LEU A 115 -12.08 11.58 2.24
CA LEU A 115 -11.26 11.45 1.04
C LEU A 115 -9.85 12.02 1.26
N THR A 116 -9.73 13.20 1.88
CA THR A 116 -8.43 13.79 2.21
C THR A 116 -7.69 12.95 3.25
N ALA A 117 -8.39 12.44 4.26
CA ALA A 117 -7.82 11.56 5.27
C ALA A 117 -7.30 10.24 4.65
N ALA A 118 -8.10 9.58 3.82
CA ALA A 118 -7.69 8.34 3.14
C ALA A 118 -6.49 8.56 2.22
N LEU A 119 -6.49 9.67 1.47
CA LEU A 119 -5.35 10.05 0.62
C LEU A 119 -4.10 10.36 1.45
N ALA A 120 -4.25 11.06 2.58
CA ALA A 120 -3.15 11.33 3.50
C ALA A 120 -2.58 10.02 4.05
N THR A 121 -3.41 9.11 4.55
CA THR A 121 -3.02 7.76 4.98
C THR A 121 -2.24 7.01 3.90
N ALA A 122 -2.69 7.06 2.64
CA ALA A 122 -2.02 6.40 1.53
C ALA A 122 -0.62 6.96 1.23
N LEU A 123 -0.46 8.29 1.37
CA LEU A 123 0.76 9.01 0.97
C LEU A 123 1.78 9.19 2.11
N MET A 124 1.34 9.18 3.37
CA MET A 124 2.19 9.47 4.54
C MET A 124 3.40 8.54 4.68
N PRO A 125 3.31 7.23 4.35
CA PRO A 125 4.47 6.35 4.31
C PRO A 125 5.51 6.64 3.21
N MET A 126 5.22 7.57 2.30
CA MET A 126 6.10 8.00 1.21
C MET A 126 6.54 6.85 0.28
N PHE A 127 5.59 5.99 -0.10
CA PHE A 127 5.84 4.98 -1.12
C PHE A 127 5.79 5.57 -2.52
N ARG A 128 6.91 5.43 -3.25
CA ARG A 128 7.03 5.87 -4.65
C ARG A 128 5.99 5.21 -5.54
N SER A 129 5.74 3.91 -5.34
CA SER A 129 4.75 3.15 -6.10
C SER A 129 3.35 3.73 -5.97
N VAL A 130 2.90 4.03 -4.74
CA VAL A 130 1.58 4.63 -4.49
C VAL A 130 1.44 5.99 -5.18
N GLY A 131 2.44 6.86 -5.06
CA GLY A 131 2.46 8.16 -5.74
C GLY A 131 2.39 8.03 -7.26
N ILE A 132 3.22 7.17 -7.85
CA ILE A 132 3.24 6.92 -9.30
C ILE A 132 1.90 6.34 -9.77
N SER A 133 1.33 5.37 -9.05
CA SER A 133 0.03 4.79 -9.38
C SER A 133 -1.08 5.84 -9.40
N LEU A 134 -1.13 6.72 -8.39
CA LEU A 134 -2.10 7.82 -8.34
C LEU A 134 -1.90 8.81 -9.49
N MET A 135 -0.65 9.13 -9.84
CA MET A 135 -0.33 10.00 -10.99
C MET A 135 -0.76 9.38 -12.32
N VAL A 136 -0.53 8.08 -12.51
CA VAL A 136 -0.98 7.35 -13.70
C VAL A 136 -2.51 7.34 -13.79
N ILE A 137 -3.20 7.06 -12.69
CA ILE A 137 -4.67 7.10 -12.63
C ILE A 137 -5.18 8.50 -12.97
N LEU A 138 -4.56 9.54 -12.43
CA LEU A 138 -4.91 10.93 -12.73
C LEU A 138 -4.66 11.28 -14.20
N LEU A 139 -3.54 10.83 -14.78
CA LEU A 139 -3.24 11.01 -16.20
C LEU A 139 -4.30 10.33 -17.08
N ILE A 140 -4.65 9.07 -16.79
CA ILE A 140 -5.70 8.35 -17.51
C ILE A 140 -7.04 9.09 -17.38
N ALA A 141 -7.39 9.57 -16.17
CA ALA A 141 -8.61 10.32 -15.94
C ALA A 141 -8.65 11.65 -16.71
N ALA A 142 -7.52 12.38 -16.75
CA ALA A 142 -7.40 13.63 -17.50
C ALA A 142 -7.56 13.40 -19.01
N LEU A 143 -6.89 12.38 -19.56
CA LEU A 143 -6.99 12.00 -20.96
C LEU A 143 -8.41 11.54 -21.33
N SER A 144 -9.05 10.79 -20.44
CA SER A 144 -10.41 10.27 -20.63
C SER A 144 -11.51 11.31 -20.43
N ALA A 145 -11.19 12.49 -19.88
CA ALA A 145 -12.18 13.54 -19.65
C ALA A 145 -12.76 14.06 -20.98
N ARG A 146 -14.09 14.10 -21.07
CA ARG A 146 -14.83 14.58 -22.26
C ARG A 146 -14.81 16.09 -22.42
N THR A 147 -14.70 16.84 -21.32
CA THR A 147 -14.72 18.30 -21.36
C THR A 147 -13.30 18.87 -21.23
N PRO A 148 -12.95 19.91 -22.02
CA PRO A 148 -11.61 20.49 -22.01
C PRO A 148 -11.25 21.10 -20.64
N SER A 149 -12.23 21.66 -19.92
CA SER A 149 -12.03 22.20 -18.57
C SER A 149 -11.61 21.13 -17.56
N ARG A 150 -12.25 19.94 -17.58
CA ARG A 150 -11.89 18.82 -16.70
C ARG A 150 -10.54 18.23 -17.06
N ARG A 151 -10.22 18.15 -18.37
CA ARG A 151 -8.91 17.71 -18.85
C ARG A 151 -7.80 18.65 -18.37
N LEU A 152 -8.00 19.96 -18.52
CA LEU A 152 -7.04 20.96 -18.06
C LEU A 152 -6.86 20.91 -16.54
N ALA A 153 -7.95 20.79 -15.78
CA ALA A 153 -7.88 20.63 -14.33
C ALA A 153 -7.11 19.37 -13.91
N GLY A 154 -7.30 18.25 -14.63
CA GLY A 154 -6.56 17.01 -14.40
C GLY A 154 -5.05 17.18 -14.66
N PHE A 155 -4.67 17.83 -15.77
CA PHE A 155 -3.27 18.12 -16.05
C PHE A 155 -2.64 19.12 -15.07
N ALA A 156 -3.39 20.15 -14.66
CA ALA A 156 -2.95 21.08 -13.64
C ALA A 156 -2.68 20.37 -12.31
N LEU A 157 -3.57 19.47 -11.89
CA LEU A 157 -3.38 18.66 -10.69
C LEU A 157 -2.16 17.73 -10.83
N LEU A 158 -1.97 17.11 -11.99
CA LEU A 158 -0.80 16.27 -12.26
C LEU A 158 0.50 17.07 -12.14
N LEU A 159 0.53 18.28 -12.70
CA LEU A 159 1.66 19.19 -12.57
C LEU A 159 1.92 19.57 -11.12
N VAL A 160 0.88 19.86 -10.33
CA VAL A 160 1.02 20.13 -8.89
C VAL A 160 1.62 18.92 -8.16
N CYS A 161 1.21 17.69 -8.48
CA CYS A 161 1.80 16.48 -7.90
C CYS A 161 3.30 16.35 -8.25
N VAL A 162 3.67 16.59 -9.51
CA VAL A 162 5.09 16.58 -9.94
C VAL A 162 5.89 17.64 -9.18
N LEU A 163 5.37 18.86 -9.10
CA LEU A 163 6.02 19.96 -8.38
C LEU A 163 6.15 19.65 -6.89
N ALA A 164 5.15 19.02 -6.27
CA ALA A 164 5.22 18.60 -4.86
C ALA A 164 6.33 17.58 -4.63
N VAL A 165 6.51 16.59 -5.52
CA VAL A 165 7.62 15.63 -5.44
C VAL A 165 8.97 16.34 -5.60
N SER A 166 9.09 17.25 -6.58
CA SER A 166 10.31 18.06 -6.74
C SER A 166 10.58 18.97 -5.55
N LEU A 167 9.55 19.45 -4.85
CA LEU A 167 9.71 20.26 -3.66
C LEU A 167 10.32 19.46 -2.50
N VAL A 168 10.04 18.16 -2.39
CA VAL A 168 10.66 17.27 -1.39
C VAL A 168 12.18 17.21 -1.58
N SER A 169 12.68 17.24 -2.81
CA SER A 169 14.14 17.24 -3.04
C SER A 169 14.84 18.52 -2.56
N ILE A 170 14.08 19.61 -2.38
CA ILE A 170 14.58 20.89 -1.87
C ILE A 170 14.41 20.97 -0.35
N LEU A 171 13.23 20.60 0.17
CA LEU A 171 12.89 20.76 1.59
C LEU A 171 13.42 19.63 2.48
N ALA A 172 13.62 18.44 1.94
CA ALA A 172 14.08 17.26 2.67
C ALA A 172 15.10 16.47 1.83
N PRO A 173 16.28 17.04 1.55
CA PRO A 173 17.28 16.45 0.65
C PRO A 173 17.75 15.07 1.11
N ASP A 174 17.91 14.85 2.43
CA ASP A 174 18.31 13.55 2.98
C ASP A 174 17.26 12.46 2.73
N THR A 175 15.97 12.78 2.93
CA THR A 175 14.87 11.86 2.58
C THR A 175 14.88 11.60 1.07
N TYR A 176 15.04 12.63 0.24
CA TYR A 176 15.08 12.43 -1.21
C TYR A 176 16.26 11.54 -1.64
N ALA A 177 17.45 11.75 -1.08
CA ALA A 177 18.64 10.95 -1.35
C ALA A 177 18.44 9.48 -0.93
N ASP A 178 17.95 9.23 0.28
CA ASP A 178 17.62 7.88 0.76
C ASP A 178 16.64 7.16 -0.17
N ARG A 179 15.59 7.87 -0.60
CA ARG A 179 14.55 7.29 -1.46
C ARG A 179 14.95 7.19 -2.93
N SER A 180 15.94 7.96 -3.39
CA SER A 180 16.48 7.89 -4.75
C SER A 180 17.68 6.95 -4.88
N ASN A 181 18.18 6.39 -3.76
CA ASN A 181 19.29 5.43 -3.80
C ASN A 181 18.95 4.21 -4.68
N PRO A 182 19.74 3.94 -5.75
CA PRO A 182 19.58 2.77 -6.61
C PRO A 182 19.70 1.43 -5.88
N ASP A 183 20.40 1.38 -4.75
CA ASP A 183 20.55 0.16 -3.93
C ASP A 183 19.20 -0.40 -3.50
N ASN A 184 18.19 0.46 -3.30
CA ASN A 184 16.83 0.03 -2.99
C ASN A 184 16.20 -0.79 -4.12
N VAL A 185 16.56 -0.54 -5.38
CA VAL A 185 16.10 -1.32 -6.54
C VAL A 185 16.95 -2.57 -6.67
N TYR A 186 18.26 -2.44 -6.50
CA TYR A 186 19.20 -3.55 -6.60
C TYR A 186 18.96 -4.62 -5.53
N GLY A 187 18.68 -4.23 -4.30
CA GLY A 187 18.29 -5.15 -3.22
C GLY A 187 17.03 -5.95 -3.57
N ARG A 188 16.03 -5.31 -4.19
CA ARG A 188 14.79 -6.00 -4.63
C ARG A 188 15.05 -6.97 -5.78
N LEU A 189 15.93 -6.60 -6.71
CA LEU A 189 16.37 -7.51 -7.78
C LEU A 189 17.12 -8.70 -7.19
N ALA A 190 18.01 -8.46 -6.23
CA ALA A 190 18.71 -9.52 -5.52
C ALA A 190 17.73 -10.44 -4.75
N GLU A 191 16.73 -9.91 -4.05
CA GLU A 191 15.67 -10.71 -3.40
C GLU A 191 14.87 -11.56 -4.40
N GLN A 192 14.55 -11.00 -5.57
CA GLN A 192 13.89 -11.74 -6.64
C GLN A 192 14.78 -12.87 -7.19
N MET A 193 16.08 -12.63 -7.33
CA MET A 193 17.07 -13.65 -7.72
C MET A 193 17.20 -14.74 -6.64
N GLN A 194 17.26 -14.38 -5.36
CA GLN A 194 17.28 -15.34 -4.25
C GLN A 194 16.02 -16.23 -4.26
N THR A 195 14.84 -15.62 -4.45
CA THR A 195 13.57 -16.34 -4.58
C THR A 195 13.61 -17.33 -5.75
N TRP A 196 14.16 -16.90 -6.89
CA TRP A 196 14.33 -17.74 -8.06
C TRP A 196 15.33 -18.88 -7.85
N HIS A 197 16.46 -18.64 -7.18
CA HIS A 197 17.43 -19.67 -6.84
C HIS A 197 16.82 -20.74 -5.93
N LEU A 198 16.05 -20.31 -4.93
CA LEU A 198 15.36 -21.24 -4.04
C LEU A 198 14.34 -22.09 -4.80
N PHE A 199 13.48 -21.46 -5.61
CA PHE A 199 12.49 -22.16 -6.43
C PHE A 199 13.15 -23.14 -7.42
N SER A 200 14.16 -22.70 -8.16
CA SER A 200 14.84 -23.54 -9.17
C SER A 200 15.57 -24.73 -8.56
N SER A 201 15.96 -24.66 -7.28
CA SER A 201 16.49 -25.81 -6.55
C SER A 201 15.41 -26.78 -6.03
N HIS A 202 14.17 -26.31 -5.84
CA HIS A 202 13.04 -27.11 -5.34
C HIS A 202 11.75 -26.90 -6.17
N PRO A 203 11.77 -27.14 -7.49
CA PRO A 203 10.71 -26.66 -8.38
C PRO A 203 9.35 -27.36 -8.19
N LEU A 204 9.34 -28.62 -7.74
CA LEU A 204 8.12 -29.42 -7.65
C LEU A 204 7.38 -29.21 -6.31
N PHE A 205 8.09 -29.33 -5.20
CA PHE A 205 7.51 -29.34 -3.85
C PHE A 205 7.88 -28.12 -3.00
N GLY A 206 8.79 -27.27 -3.49
CA GLY A 206 9.33 -26.17 -2.71
C GLY A 206 10.09 -26.63 -1.46
N VAL A 207 10.33 -25.69 -0.56
CA VAL A 207 11.08 -25.93 0.69
C VAL A 207 10.20 -26.10 1.93
N GLY A 208 8.88 -26.07 1.74
CA GLY A 208 7.88 -26.11 2.80
C GLY A 208 7.31 -24.73 3.13
N LEU A 209 6.00 -24.69 3.40
CA LEU A 209 5.27 -23.46 3.72
C LEU A 209 5.84 -22.77 4.98
N GLY A 210 6.10 -21.48 4.88
CA GLY A 210 6.70 -20.67 5.95
C GLY A 210 8.17 -20.93 6.22
N ARG A 211 8.87 -21.70 5.36
CA ARG A 211 10.30 -22.03 5.53
C ARG A 211 11.25 -21.23 4.65
N PHE A 212 10.77 -20.25 3.89
CA PHE A 212 11.63 -19.46 3.01
C PHE A 212 12.83 -18.87 3.76
N THR A 213 12.57 -18.04 4.78
CA THR A 213 13.60 -17.33 5.54
C THR A 213 14.55 -18.27 6.27
N GLU A 214 14.04 -19.36 6.85
CA GLU A 214 14.86 -20.40 7.49
C GLU A 214 15.85 -21.00 6.47
N THR A 215 15.36 -21.36 5.29
CA THR A 215 16.16 -22.05 4.26
C THR A 215 17.25 -21.14 3.67
N VAL A 216 16.92 -19.90 3.32
CA VAL A 216 17.90 -18.97 2.73
C VAL A 216 18.93 -18.45 3.74
N ASN A 217 18.59 -18.43 5.03
CA ASN A 217 19.56 -18.11 6.09
C ASN A 217 20.50 -19.27 6.39
N GLY A 218 20.02 -20.51 6.27
CA GLY A 218 20.79 -21.72 6.57
C GLY A 218 21.78 -22.14 5.49
N ASP A 219 21.65 -21.63 4.26
CA ASP A 219 22.46 -22.06 3.12
C ASP A 219 22.92 -20.87 2.25
N THR A 220 24.24 -20.69 2.17
CA THR A 220 24.87 -19.59 1.44
C THR A 220 24.69 -19.67 -0.07
N ARG A 221 24.29 -20.83 -0.62
CA ARG A 221 24.00 -21.01 -2.05
C ARG A 221 22.81 -20.18 -2.52
N TYR A 222 21.95 -19.74 -1.60
CA TYR A 222 20.79 -18.89 -1.91
C TYR A 222 21.07 -17.40 -1.70
N LEU A 223 22.31 -17.01 -1.37
CA LEU A 223 22.68 -15.61 -1.33
C LEU A 223 22.71 -15.05 -2.75
N ALA A 224 21.94 -13.99 -2.97
CA ALA A 224 21.94 -13.28 -4.23
C ALA A 224 22.53 -11.88 -4.05
N PHE A 225 23.24 -11.45 -5.09
CA PHE A 225 23.79 -10.10 -5.18
C PHE A 225 23.41 -9.51 -6.52
N TYR A 226 23.07 -8.23 -6.52
CA TYR A 226 22.90 -7.44 -7.74
C TYR A 226 23.69 -6.15 -7.59
N ASP A 227 24.65 -5.92 -8.48
CA ASP A 227 25.53 -4.74 -8.46
C ASP A 227 26.17 -4.47 -7.08
N GLY A 228 26.65 -5.53 -6.42
CA GLY A 228 27.26 -5.45 -5.09
C GLY A 228 26.27 -5.38 -3.91
N VAL A 229 24.98 -5.20 -4.17
CA VAL A 229 23.93 -5.17 -3.13
C VAL A 229 23.41 -6.58 -2.86
N ARG A 230 23.42 -6.98 -1.59
CA ARG A 230 22.96 -8.29 -1.11
C ARG A 230 21.44 -8.34 -0.94
N SER A 231 20.82 -9.49 -1.21
CA SER A 231 19.42 -9.76 -0.88
C SER A 231 19.15 -9.71 0.63
N VAL A 232 18.01 -9.13 1.03
CA VAL A 232 17.47 -9.34 2.37
C VAL A 232 16.81 -10.72 2.38
N ASN A 233 17.04 -11.51 3.43
CA ASN A 233 16.65 -12.93 3.50
C ASN A 233 15.12 -13.13 3.71
N SER A 234 14.32 -12.52 2.83
CA SER A 234 12.86 -12.50 2.83
C SER A 234 12.36 -12.40 1.39
N PRO A 235 11.27 -13.08 1.03
CA PRO A 235 10.74 -12.99 -0.33
C PRO A 235 10.15 -11.60 -0.57
N HIS A 236 10.54 -10.95 -1.67
CA HIS A 236 10.02 -9.63 -2.04
C HIS A 236 8.59 -9.65 -2.58
N ASN A 237 8.20 -10.77 -3.20
CA ASN A 237 6.88 -10.98 -3.79
C ASN A 237 6.23 -12.20 -3.16
N ILE A 238 5.01 -12.03 -2.62
CA ILE A 238 4.22 -13.10 -2.00
C ILE A 238 4.04 -14.29 -2.96
N LEU A 239 3.76 -14.05 -4.25
CA LEU A 239 3.59 -15.14 -5.22
C LEU A 239 4.88 -15.92 -5.43
N GLY A 240 6.03 -15.22 -5.49
CA GLY A 240 7.34 -15.86 -5.59
C GLY A 240 7.70 -16.63 -4.33
N GLY A 241 7.36 -16.08 -3.16
CA GLY A 241 7.52 -16.76 -1.87
C GLY A 241 6.69 -18.05 -1.81
N ILE A 242 5.39 -17.99 -2.13
CA ILE A 242 4.52 -19.18 -2.18
C ILE A 242 5.09 -20.19 -3.17
N LEU A 243 5.43 -19.77 -4.40
CA LEU A 243 6.00 -20.65 -5.40
C LEU A 243 7.30 -21.33 -4.93
N ALA A 244 8.20 -20.61 -4.24
CA ALA A 244 9.43 -21.17 -3.70
C ALA A 244 9.19 -22.11 -2.50
N GLU A 245 8.16 -21.83 -1.69
CA GLU A 245 7.81 -22.62 -0.51
C GLU A 245 7.01 -23.88 -0.84
N THR A 246 6.14 -23.84 -1.85
CA THR A 246 5.23 -24.95 -2.20
C THR A 246 5.60 -25.67 -3.48
N GLY A 247 6.49 -25.08 -4.29
CA GLY A 247 6.75 -25.54 -5.66
C GLY A 247 5.53 -25.39 -6.56
N ILE A 248 5.66 -25.84 -7.81
CA ILE A 248 4.57 -25.80 -8.81
C ILE A 248 3.35 -26.58 -8.33
N LEU A 249 3.55 -27.72 -7.64
CA LEU A 249 2.44 -28.61 -7.26
C LEU A 249 1.55 -28.03 -6.16
N GLY A 250 2.07 -27.18 -5.29
CA GLY A 250 1.24 -26.49 -4.30
C GLY A 250 0.81 -25.08 -4.74
N PHE A 251 1.37 -24.57 -5.83
CA PHE A 251 1.00 -23.26 -6.38
C PHE A 251 -0.25 -23.30 -7.27
N VAL A 252 -0.45 -24.42 -7.98
CA VAL A 252 -1.60 -24.70 -8.87
C VAL A 252 -2.69 -25.45 -8.10
#